data_AF-A0A0B4X978-F1
#
_entry.id   AF-A0A0B4X978-F1
#
_cell.length_a   1.000
_cell.length_b   1.000
_cell.length_c   1.000
_cell.angle_alpha   90.00
_cell.angle_beta   90.00
_cell.angle_gamma   90.00
#
_symmetry.space_group_name_H-M   'P 1'
#
loop_
_entity.id
_entity.type
_entity.pdbx_description
1 polymer ?
#
loop_
_entity_poly.entity_id
_entity_poly.type
_entity_poly.pdbx_seq_one_letter_code
_entity_poly.pdbx_strand_id
1 'polypeptide(L)'
;MALKIRLARGGSKKRPYYHVVVADARSPRDGRFLEKLGSWNPMLAKDDAKRVELNAERVKHWLDNGAQPTDRVLRFLDEAGVAKREAKNNPEKAKPGKKAQERTAERAQKAADAAEAAASAE
;
A
#
# COMPACT_ATOMS: atom_id res chain seq x y z
N MET A 1 -2.14 17.59 5.41
CA MET A 1 -3.59 17.41 5.14
C MET A 1 -4.29 17.08 6.44
N ALA A 2 -5.38 17.78 6.75
CA ALA A 2 -6.04 17.68 8.05
C ALA A 2 -6.90 16.42 8.19
N LEU A 3 -7.71 16.07 7.19
CA LEU A 3 -8.67 14.95 7.27
C LEU A 3 -8.14 13.66 6.64
N LYS A 4 -8.32 12.54 7.34
CA LYS A 4 -7.98 11.20 6.85
C LYS A 4 -9.14 10.23 7.02
N ILE A 5 -9.32 9.38 6.01
CA ILE A 5 -10.15 8.18 6.11
C ILE A 5 -9.24 7.03 6.56
N ARG A 6 -9.40 6.58 7.80
CA ARG A 6 -8.50 5.65 8.47
C ARG A 6 -9.24 4.54 9.21
N LEU A 7 -8.49 3.51 9.59
CA LEU A 7 -8.99 2.42 10.42
C LEU A 7 -8.78 2.76 11.89
N ALA A 8 -9.87 2.84 12.65
CA ALA A 8 -9.84 2.82 14.10
C ALA A 8 -9.97 1.36 14.58
N ARG A 9 -9.13 0.94 15.51
CA ARG A 9 -9.16 -0.42 16.05
C ARG A 9 -10.17 -0.48 17.19
N GLY A 10 -11.06 -1.44 17.09
CA GLY A 10 -11.89 -1.94 18.17
C GLY A 10 -11.66 -3.44 18.40
N GLY A 11 -12.63 -4.05 19.06
CA GLY A 11 -12.60 -5.46 19.43
C GLY A 11 -11.74 -5.73 20.66
N SER A 12 -11.49 -7.01 20.90
CA SER A 12 -10.78 -7.47 22.10
C SER A 12 -9.40 -8.05 21.77
N LYS A 13 -8.63 -8.38 22.81
CA LYS A 13 -7.32 -9.03 22.65
C LYS A 13 -7.48 -10.30 21.80
N LYS A 14 -6.61 -10.47 20.80
CA LYS A 14 -6.64 -11.57 19.81
C LYS A 14 -7.90 -11.65 18.93
N ARG A 15 -8.83 -10.68 18.99
CA ARG A 15 -10.01 -10.59 18.12
C ARG A 15 -10.18 -9.16 17.61
N PRO A 16 -9.35 -8.73 16.63
CA PRO A 16 -9.39 -7.37 16.12
C PRO A 16 -10.66 -7.12 15.29
N TYR A 17 -11.25 -5.95 15.48
CA TYR A 17 -12.30 -5.41 14.62
C TYR A 17 -11.92 -3.97 14.26
N TYR A 18 -12.24 -3.50 13.07
CA TYR A 18 -11.88 -2.15 12.66
C TYR A 18 -13.10 -1.37 12.21
N HIS A 19 -13.14 -0.09 12.58
CA HIS A 19 -14.09 0.87 12.05
C HIS A 19 -13.40 1.72 10.99
N VAL A 20 -14.07 1.92 9.86
CA VAL A 20 -13.62 2.86 8.83
C VAL A 20 -14.19 4.22 9.20
N VAL A 21 -13.33 5.17 9.56
CA VAL A 21 -13.73 6.46 10.13
C VAL A 21 -13.03 7.62 9.44
N VAL A 22 -13.69 8.78 9.43
CA VAL A 22 -13.09 10.08 9.06
C VAL A 22 -12.65 10.78 10.34
N ALA A 23 -11.38 11.17 10.41
CA ALA A 23 -10.86 11.90 11.56
C ALA A 23 -9.72 12.85 11.15
N ASP A 24 -9.41 13.81 12.00
CA ASP A 24 -8.21 14.63 11.85
C ASP A 24 -6.95 13.75 12.01
N ALA A 25 -5.92 14.03 11.22
CA ALA A 25 -4.69 13.27 11.19
C ALA A 25 -3.94 13.26 12.53
N ARG A 26 -4.10 14.31 13.35
CA ARG A 26 -3.47 14.47 14.67
C ARG A 26 -4.26 13.78 15.79
N SER A 27 -5.53 13.47 15.57
CA SER A 27 -6.35 12.77 16.57
C SER A 27 -5.81 11.36 16.82
N PRO A 28 -5.87 10.83 18.06
CA PRO A 28 -5.41 9.49 18.37
C PRO A 28 -6.17 8.42 17.57
N ARG A 29 -5.54 7.26 17.32
CA ARG A 29 -6.06 6.21 16.42
C ARG A 29 -7.52 5.84 16.71
N ASP A 30 -7.82 5.57 17.97
CA ASP A 30 -9.12 5.08 18.44
C ASP A 30 -9.91 6.15 19.20
N GLY A 31 -9.56 7.43 19.03
CA GLY A 31 -10.23 8.54 19.69
C GLY A 31 -11.46 9.05 18.94
N ARG A 32 -11.84 10.29 19.26
CA ARG A 32 -12.95 10.98 18.61
C ARG A 32 -12.73 11.08 17.09
N PHE A 33 -13.73 10.68 16.34
CA PHE A 33 -13.82 10.81 14.90
C PHE A 33 -15.03 11.69 14.54
N LEU A 34 -15.08 12.16 13.29
CA LEU A 34 -16.17 12.98 12.77
C LEU A 34 -17.36 12.09 12.37
N GLU A 35 -17.07 11.04 11.59
CA GLU A 35 -18.10 10.13 11.07
C GLU A 35 -17.54 8.72 10.91
N LYS A 36 -18.41 7.73 11.14
CA LYS A 36 -18.14 6.33 10.83
C LYS A 36 -18.72 6.01 9.45
N LEU A 37 -17.83 5.67 8.51
CA LEU A 37 -18.20 5.35 7.13
C LEU A 37 -18.43 3.85 6.90
N GLY A 38 -17.98 3.01 7.82
CA GLY A 38 -18.05 1.57 7.63
C GLY A 38 -17.35 0.74 8.68
N SER A 39 -17.12 -0.52 8.34
CA SER A 39 -16.51 -1.52 9.19
C SER A 39 -15.62 -2.48 8.38
N TRP A 40 -14.62 -3.05 9.05
CA TRP A 40 -13.79 -4.11 8.50
C TRP A 40 -13.49 -5.17 9.56
N ASN A 41 -13.88 -6.41 9.27
CA ASN A 41 -13.65 -7.55 10.13
C ASN A 41 -12.66 -8.54 9.48
N PRO A 42 -11.37 -8.50 9.85
CA PRO A 42 -10.36 -9.41 9.29
C PRO A 42 -10.55 -10.88 9.69
N MET A 43 -11.39 -11.19 10.68
CA MET A 43 -11.64 -12.56 11.15
C MET A 43 -12.56 -13.35 10.22
N LEU A 44 -13.30 -12.69 9.34
CA LEU A 44 -14.19 -13.34 8.39
C LEU A 44 -13.41 -13.85 7.16
N ALA A 45 -14.01 -14.78 6.41
CA ALA A 45 -13.48 -15.26 5.14
C ALA A 45 -13.39 -14.12 4.11
N LYS A 46 -12.54 -14.23 3.07
CA LYS A 46 -12.34 -13.13 2.09
C LYS A 46 -13.61 -12.82 1.32
N ASP A 47 -14.37 -13.85 1.02
CA ASP A 47 -15.58 -13.81 0.18
C ASP A 47 -16.83 -13.43 0.99
N ASP A 48 -16.67 -13.21 2.29
CA ASP A 48 -17.76 -12.86 3.19
C ASP A 48 -18.14 -11.39 3.01
N ALA A 49 -19.37 -11.11 2.59
CA ALA A 49 -19.84 -9.75 2.31
C ALA A 49 -19.76 -8.82 3.55
N LYS A 50 -19.88 -9.40 4.76
CA LYS A 50 -19.77 -8.67 6.02
C LYS A 50 -18.32 -8.38 6.43
N ARG A 51 -17.33 -8.87 5.67
CA ARG A 51 -15.93 -8.60 5.93
C ARG A 51 -15.61 -7.12 5.79
N VAL A 52 -16.16 -6.45 4.78
CA VAL A 52 -15.99 -5.02 4.52
C VAL A 52 -17.35 -4.42 4.25
N GLU A 53 -17.78 -3.51 5.11
CA GLU A 53 -19.03 -2.76 4.94
C GLU A 53 -18.67 -1.28 4.79
N LEU A 54 -19.10 -0.65 3.69
CA LEU A 54 -18.80 0.75 3.40
C LEU A 54 -20.05 1.47 2.92
N ASN A 55 -20.28 2.67 3.45
CA ASN A 55 -21.25 3.59 2.89
C ASN A 55 -20.61 4.38 1.73
N ALA A 56 -20.86 3.93 0.50
CA ALA A 56 -20.24 4.49 -0.71
C ALA A 56 -20.58 5.98 -0.93
N GLU A 57 -21.80 6.41 -0.59
CA GLU A 57 -22.23 7.79 -0.79
C GLU A 57 -21.47 8.75 0.13
N ARG A 58 -21.37 8.40 1.42
CA ARG A 58 -20.66 9.22 2.40
C ARG A 58 -19.16 9.22 2.13
N VAL A 59 -18.59 8.09 1.71
CA VAL A 59 -17.18 8.03 1.31
C VAL A 59 -16.90 9.01 0.17
N LYS A 60 -17.71 9.00 -0.90
CA LYS A 60 -17.54 9.91 -2.04
C LYS A 60 -17.58 11.37 -1.60
N HIS A 61 -18.57 11.75 -0.80
CA HIS A 61 -18.68 13.10 -0.23
C HIS A 61 -17.39 13.53 0.50
N TRP A 62 -16.80 12.67 1.33
CA TRP A 62 -15.57 13.00 2.05
C TRP A 62 -14.33 13.03 1.15
N LEU A 63 -14.28 12.19 0.11
CA LEU A 63 -13.22 12.25 -0.90
C LEU A 63 -13.28 13.56 -1.68
N ASP A 64 -14.48 14.00 -2.07
CA ASP A 64 -14.71 15.27 -2.78
C ASP A 64 -14.32 16.48 -1.91
N ASN A 65 -14.54 16.38 -0.59
CA ASN A 65 -14.07 17.37 0.39
C ASN A 65 -12.56 17.30 0.68
N GLY A 66 -11.80 16.44 -0.02
CA GLY A 66 -10.35 16.35 0.08
C GLY A 66 -9.83 15.46 1.23
N ALA A 67 -10.66 14.61 1.82
CA ALA A 67 -10.19 13.64 2.82
C ALA A 67 -9.30 12.57 2.16
N GLN A 68 -8.14 12.31 2.75
CA GLN A 68 -7.19 11.33 2.18
C GLN A 68 -7.35 9.96 2.82
N PRO A 69 -7.64 8.90 2.04
CA PRO A 69 -7.68 7.55 2.56
C PRO A 69 -6.28 6.97 2.81
N THR A 70 -6.17 6.10 3.82
CA THR A 70 -4.95 5.32 4.06
C THR A 70 -4.81 4.15 3.06
N ASP A 71 -3.60 3.63 2.86
CA ASP A 71 -3.30 2.56 1.89
C ASP A 71 -4.21 1.33 2.01
N ARG A 72 -4.57 0.93 3.23
CA ARG A 72 -5.46 -0.21 3.47
C ARG A 72 -6.90 0.11 3.10
N VAL A 73 -7.39 1.30 3.44
CA VAL A 73 -8.74 1.76 3.08
C VAL A 73 -8.84 1.90 1.56
N LEU A 74 -7.81 2.41 0.90
CA LEU A 74 -7.73 2.48 -0.57
C LEU A 74 -7.94 1.12 -1.24
N ARG A 75 -7.48 0.00 -0.65
CA ARG A 75 -7.75 -1.34 -1.22
C ARG A 75 -9.25 -1.66 -1.21
N PHE A 76 -9.93 -1.34 -0.11
CA PHE A 76 -11.37 -1.58 -0.01
C PHE A 76 -12.15 -0.68 -0.96
N LEU A 77 -11.69 0.56 -1.16
CA LEU A 77 -12.31 1.50 -2.11
C LEU A 77 -12.07 1.10 -3.57
N ASP A 78 -10.90 0.54 -3.87
CA ASP A 78 -10.54 0.02 -5.19
C ASP A 78 -11.37 -1.23 -5.53
N GLU A 79 -11.48 -2.17 -4.59
CA GLU A 79 -12.37 -3.34 -4.70
C GLU A 79 -13.84 -2.94 -4.86
N ALA A 80 -14.28 -1.85 -4.22
CA ALA A 80 -15.64 -1.30 -4.36
C ALA A 80 -15.82 -0.39 -5.59
N GLY A 81 -14.78 -0.14 -6.39
CA GLY A 81 -14.84 0.73 -7.57
C GLY A 81 -15.05 2.23 -7.27
N VAL A 82 -14.78 2.68 -6.05
CA VAL A 82 -14.99 4.08 -5.60
C VAL A 82 -13.74 4.94 -5.85
N ALA A 83 -12.55 4.41 -5.56
CA ALA A 83 -11.29 5.14 -5.72
C ALA A 83 -10.19 4.19 -6.18
N LYS A 84 -9.46 4.57 -7.23
CA LYS A 84 -8.41 3.74 -7.81
C LYS A 84 -7.16 3.78 -6.95
N ARG A 85 -6.62 2.62 -6.61
CA ARG A 85 -5.31 2.52 -5.96
C ARG A 85 -4.21 2.56 -7.01
N GLU A 86 -3.27 3.49 -6.89
CA GLU A 86 -2.06 3.46 -7.71
C GLU A 86 -1.13 2.32 -7.28
N ALA A 87 -0.65 1.56 -8.27
CA ALA A 87 0.33 0.50 -8.04
C ALA A 87 1.67 1.13 -7.67
N LYS A 88 2.12 0.92 -6.43
CA LYS A 88 3.47 1.32 -6.01
C LYS A 88 4.47 0.31 -6.56
N ASN A 89 5.13 0.65 -7.66
CA ASN A 89 6.26 -0.10 -8.20
C ASN A 89 7.56 0.57 -7.75
N ASN A 90 8.47 -0.19 -7.11
CA ASN A 90 9.83 0.27 -6.85
C ASN A 90 10.81 -0.46 -7.79
N PRO A 91 11.16 0.13 -8.94
CA PRO A 91 12.04 -0.51 -9.92
C PRO A 91 13.47 -0.74 -9.40
N GLU A 92 13.88 -0.01 -8.36
CA GLU A 92 15.24 -0.13 -7.80
C GLU A 92 15.41 -1.32 -6.86
N LYS A 93 14.32 -1.88 -6.33
CA LYS A 93 14.37 -3.04 -5.43
C LYS A 93 14.85 -4.32 -6.14
N ALA A 94 14.64 -4.39 -7.46
CA ALA A 94 15.07 -5.52 -8.29
C ALA A 94 16.56 -5.43 -8.70
N LYS A 95 17.20 -4.27 -8.53
CA LYS A 95 18.61 -4.11 -8.88
C LYS A 95 19.48 -4.90 -7.88
N PRO A 96 20.44 -5.72 -8.35
CA PRO A 96 21.43 -6.36 -7.48
C PRO A 96 22.19 -5.31 -6.67
N GLY A 97 22.57 -5.61 -5.43
CA GLY A 97 23.34 -4.67 -4.60
C GLY A 97 24.67 -4.27 -5.25
N LYS A 98 25.24 -3.11 -4.88
CA LYS A 98 26.45 -2.53 -5.50
C LYS A 98 27.59 -3.54 -5.70
N LYS A 99 27.91 -4.34 -4.67
CA LYS A 99 28.93 -5.40 -4.75
C LYS A 99 28.67 -6.48 -5.79
N ALA A 100 27.41 -6.81 -6.06
CA ALA A 100 27.05 -7.77 -7.10
C ALA A 100 27.22 -7.16 -8.49
N GLN A 101 26.88 -5.87 -8.64
CA GLN A 101 27.07 -5.11 -9.88
C GLN A 101 28.55 -4.94 -10.22
N GLU A 102 29.37 -4.61 -9.23
CA GLU A 102 30.83 -4.47 -9.38
C GLU A 102 31.46 -5.80 -9.82
N ARG A 103 31.03 -6.94 -9.25
CA ARG A 103 31.54 -8.26 -9.64
C ARG A 103 31.09 -8.68 -11.05
N THR A 104 29.87 -8.37 -11.46
CA THR A 104 29.42 -8.65 -12.84
C THR A 104 30.12 -7.74 -13.84
N ALA A 105 30.37 -6.47 -13.49
CA ALA A 105 31.13 -5.56 -14.32
C ALA A 105 32.58 -6.01 -14.47
N GLU A 106 33.24 -6.39 -13.37
CA GLU A 106 34.62 -6.86 -13.40
C GLU A 106 34.76 -8.19 -14.18
N ARG A 107 33.77 -9.10 -14.06
CA ARG A 107 33.72 -10.33 -14.85
C ARG A 107 33.45 -10.06 -16.33
N ALA A 108 32.57 -9.12 -16.66
CA ALA A 108 32.28 -8.73 -18.03
C ALA A 108 33.50 -8.04 -18.67
N GLN A 109 34.21 -7.20 -17.92
CA GLN A 109 35.42 -6.53 -18.37
C GLN A 109 36.54 -7.54 -18.64
N LYS A 110 36.82 -8.44 -17.68
CA LYS A 110 37.76 -9.55 -17.88
C LYS A 110 37.41 -10.46 -19.06
N ALA A 111 36.13 -10.68 -19.34
CA ALA A 111 35.69 -11.46 -20.50
C ALA A 111 35.86 -10.68 -21.82
N ALA A 112 35.62 -9.37 -21.83
CA ALA A 112 35.86 -8.51 -22.98
C ALA A 112 37.36 -8.37 -23.29
N ASP A 113 38.18 -8.12 -22.27
CA ASP A 113 39.64 -8.05 -22.39
C ASP A 113 40.23 -9.38 -22.92
N ALA A 114 39.70 -10.52 -22.46
CA ALA A 114 40.11 -11.84 -22.95
C ALA A 114 39.66 -12.12 -24.39
N ALA A 115 38.48 -11.63 -24.79
CA ALA A 115 37.99 -11.76 -26.16
C ALA A 115 38.76 -10.86 -27.14
N GLU A 116 39.12 -9.65 -26.73
CA GLU A 116 39.92 -8.71 -27.52
C GLU A 116 41.36 -9.21 -27.68
N ALA A 117 41.96 -9.78 -26.63
CA ALA A 117 43.26 -10.42 -26.70
C ALA A 117 43.26 -11.67 -27.60
N ALA A 118 42.16 -12.43 -27.64
CA ALA A 118 42.01 -13.58 -28.54
C ALA A 118 41.81 -13.14 -30.00
N ALA A 119 41.05 -12.06 -30.25
CA ALA A 119 40.82 -11.53 -31.59
C ALA A 119 42.02 -10.78 -32.18
N SER A 120 42.93 -10.29 -31.35
CA SER A 120 44.17 -9.61 -31.77
C SER A 120 45.36 -10.56 -31.96
N ALA A 121 45.18 -11.85 -31.65
CA ALA A 121 46.19 -12.90 -31.78
C ALA A 121 45.97 -13.80 -33.02
N GLU A 122 44.96 -13.48 -33.85
CA GLU A 122 44.68 -14.06 -35.17
C GLU A 122 44.96 -13.03 -36.28
#